data_AF-A0A177CUD5-F1
#
_entry.id   AF-A0A177CUD5-F1
#
_cell.length_a   1.000
_cell.length_b   1.000
_cell.length_c   1.000
_cell.angle_alpha   90.00
_cell.angle_beta   90.00
_cell.angle_gamma   90.00
#
_symmetry.space_group_name_H-M   'P 1'
#
loop_
_entity.id
_entity.type
_entity.pdbx_description
1 polymer ?
#
loop_
_entity_poly.entity_id
_entity_poly.type
_entity_poly.pdbx_seq_one_letter_code
_entity_poly.pdbx_strand_id
1 'polypeptide(L)'
;MSYMLQFPPSLLPKNITSPPFVLFGINDLDLFSDLPTNIPLALVLHFAPVLRKWVLPPPQELSTCAIRMSLRTPYVGINILADMELEGLRYILGRMMQLAHVKIATGKYEMFQMMPSLPVSISIHKAWMALELPPRGIEALYMHIQITLMIGPPVTLFEIKGVWQNFPVDSPIQREMGLNFVRNYIDRLYPASESSAVRHWYLETTERWSFFRELEKSSPAFG
;
A
#
# COMPACT_ATOMS: atom_id res chain seq x y z
N MET A 1 13.00 -1.25 -9.77
CA MET A 1 12.09 -1.84 -10.77
C MET A 1 10.81 -2.17 -10.03
N SER A 2 9.77 -1.32 -10.08
CA SER A 2 8.48 -1.62 -9.43
C SER A 2 7.61 -2.40 -10.42
N TYR A 3 7.84 -3.71 -10.51
CA TYR A 3 7.13 -4.61 -11.43
C TYR A 3 5.73 -4.99 -10.91
N MET A 4 5.44 -4.71 -9.64
CA MET A 4 4.17 -5.07 -9.00
C MET A 4 3.03 -4.09 -9.25
N LEU A 5 3.37 -2.85 -9.67
CA LEU A 5 2.40 -1.78 -9.91
C LEU A 5 2.43 -1.35 -11.37
N GLN A 6 1.27 -1.34 -12.02
CA GLN A 6 1.13 -0.92 -13.41
C GLN A 6 0.04 0.13 -13.55
N PHE A 7 0.42 1.28 -14.09
CA PHE A 7 -0.56 2.26 -14.54
C PHE A 7 -0.92 1.97 -16.00
N PRO A 8 -2.17 2.23 -16.43
CA PRO A 8 -2.54 2.11 -17.82
C PRO A 8 -1.62 2.95 -18.72
N PRO A 9 -1.23 2.45 -19.90
CA PRO A 9 -0.46 3.23 -20.84
C PRO A 9 -1.26 4.47 -21.23
N SER A 10 -0.67 5.64 -21.00
CA SER A 10 -1.28 6.93 -21.31
C SER A 10 -0.21 7.91 -21.79
N LEU A 11 -0.61 8.84 -22.65
CA LEU A 11 0.26 9.92 -23.07
C LEU A 11 0.49 10.86 -21.89
N LEU A 12 1.76 11.04 -21.53
CA LEU A 12 2.12 11.96 -20.46
C LEU A 12 1.97 13.41 -20.94
N PRO A 13 1.32 14.29 -20.15
CA PRO A 13 1.31 15.73 -20.38
C PRO A 13 2.72 16.30 -20.57
N LYS A 14 2.87 17.32 -21.43
CA LYS A 14 4.18 17.97 -21.67
C LYS A 14 4.78 18.59 -20.41
N ASN A 15 3.92 19.01 -19.47
CA ASN A 15 4.29 19.64 -18.20
C ASN A 15 4.32 18.65 -17.02
N ILE A 16 4.40 17.34 -17.27
CA ILE A 16 4.30 16.31 -16.21
C ILE A 16 5.37 16.42 -15.13
N THR A 17 6.52 17.01 -15.45
CA THR A 17 7.65 17.23 -14.53
C THR A 17 7.75 18.67 -14.04
N SER A 18 6.89 19.55 -14.53
CA SER A 18 6.93 20.98 -14.23
C SER A 18 6.25 21.29 -12.90
N PRO A 19 6.69 22.34 -12.19
CA PRO A 19 5.98 22.84 -11.02
C PRO A 19 4.53 23.27 -11.37
N PRO A 20 3.62 23.33 -10.37
CA PRO A 20 3.89 23.25 -8.93
C PRO A 20 4.18 21.84 -8.42
N PHE A 21 4.91 21.75 -7.31
CA PHE A 21 5.19 20.50 -6.61
C PHE A 21 4.20 20.26 -5.46
N VAL A 22 4.08 19.02 -5.02
CA VAL A 22 3.11 18.60 -4.01
C VAL A 22 3.77 18.39 -2.66
N LEU A 23 3.08 18.84 -1.63
CA LEU A 23 3.32 18.55 -0.23
C LEU A 23 2.16 17.69 0.28
N PHE A 24 2.42 16.44 0.67
CA PHE A 24 1.38 15.51 1.12
C PHE A 24 1.26 15.47 2.64
N GLY A 25 0.02 15.46 3.11
CA GLY A 25 -0.35 14.96 4.44
C GLY A 25 -1.37 13.83 4.33
N ILE A 26 -1.46 13.01 5.37
CA ILE A 26 -2.54 12.01 5.55
C ILE A 26 -3.20 12.29 6.88
N ASN A 27 -4.52 12.50 6.89
CA ASN A 27 -5.29 12.81 8.10
C ASN A 27 -4.68 13.94 8.95
N ASP A 28 -4.35 15.06 8.30
CA ASP A 28 -3.71 16.24 8.91
C ASP A 28 -2.30 16.04 9.48
N LEU A 29 -1.71 14.85 9.30
CA LEU A 29 -0.31 14.59 9.62
C LEU A 29 0.57 14.91 8.41
N ASP A 30 1.58 15.73 8.66
CA ASP A 30 2.61 16.10 7.70
C ASP A 30 3.54 14.91 7.39
N LEU A 31 3.79 14.64 6.10
CA LEU A 31 4.65 13.56 5.61
C LEU A 31 5.81 14.05 4.73
N PHE A 32 6.12 15.36 4.73
CA PHE A 32 7.05 15.97 3.77
C PHE A 32 8.47 15.42 3.88
N SER A 33 8.92 15.05 5.09
CA SER A 33 10.25 14.48 5.32
C SER A 33 10.38 13.06 4.77
N ASP A 34 9.29 12.30 4.81
CA ASP A 34 9.32 10.86 4.56
C ASP A 34 9.05 10.49 3.10
N LEU A 35 8.49 11.43 2.34
CA LEU A 35 8.24 11.29 0.91
C LEU A 35 9.38 11.87 0.05
N PRO A 36 9.49 11.50 -1.23
CA PRO A 36 10.35 12.18 -2.18
C PRO A 36 10.03 13.68 -2.26
N THR A 37 11.05 14.53 -2.40
CA THR A 37 10.84 15.97 -2.64
C THR A 37 10.54 16.22 -4.12
N ASN A 38 9.96 17.38 -4.44
CA ASN A 38 9.68 17.84 -5.80
C ASN A 38 8.76 16.90 -6.62
N ILE A 39 7.74 16.32 -5.98
CA ILE A 39 6.73 15.53 -6.69
C ILE A 39 5.82 16.47 -7.47
N PRO A 40 5.77 16.44 -8.82
CA PRO A 40 4.96 17.40 -9.59
C PRO A 40 3.45 17.19 -9.40
N LEU A 41 2.69 18.26 -9.24
CA LEU A 41 1.22 18.18 -9.11
C LEU A 41 0.58 17.56 -10.35
N ALA A 42 1.03 17.97 -11.54
CA ALA A 42 0.53 17.43 -12.80
C ALA A 42 0.73 15.91 -12.89
N LEU A 43 1.85 15.39 -12.38
CA LEU A 43 2.15 13.96 -12.32
C LEU A 43 1.10 13.21 -11.51
N VAL A 44 0.90 13.66 -10.27
CA VAL A 44 0.06 12.96 -9.33
C VAL A 44 -1.41 13.02 -9.77
N LEU A 45 -1.88 14.19 -10.23
CA LEU A 45 -3.26 14.36 -10.70
C LEU A 45 -3.54 13.67 -12.05
N HIS A 46 -2.51 13.36 -12.84
CA HIS A 46 -2.63 12.55 -14.05
C HIS A 46 -2.91 11.09 -13.71
N PHE A 47 -2.15 10.53 -12.79
CA PHE A 47 -2.25 9.11 -12.43
C PHE A 47 -3.32 8.81 -11.38
N ALA A 48 -3.58 9.73 -10.44
CA ALA A 48 -4.57 9.61 -9.37
C ALA A 48 -5.49 10.85 -9.33
N PRO A 49 -6.45 10.97 -10.27
CA PRO A 49 -7.32 12.15 -10.38
C PRO A 49 -8.17 12.43 -9.13
N VAL A 50 -8.46 11.41 -8.33
CA VAL A 50 -9.24 11.53 -7.09
C VAL A 50 -8.63 12.51 -6.10
N LEU A 51 -7.30 12.67 -6.12
CA LEU A 51 -6.57 13.56 -5.22
C LEU A 51 -6.95 15.03 -5.37
N ARG A 52 -7.59 15.43 -6.48
CA ARG A 52 -8.16 16.78 -6.65
C ARG A 52 -9.13 17.15 -5.53
N LYS A 53 -9.84 16.16 -4.96
CA LYS A 53 -10.79 16.34 -3.84
C LYS A 53 -10.10 16.80 -2.55
N TRP A 54 -8.80 16.57 -2.43
CA TRP A 54 -8.00 16.76 -1.22
C TRP A 54 -6.94 17.85 -1.37
N VAL A 55 -6.97 18.60 -2.47
CA VAL A 55 -6.09 19.76 -2.67
C VAL A 55 -6.49 20.85 -1.69
N LEU A 56 -5.51 21.30 -0.89
CA LEU A 56 -5.71 22.38 0.05
C LEU A 56 -5.85 23.71 -0.69
N PRO A 57 -6.69 24.64 -0.19
CA PRO A 57 -6.78 25.97 -0.76
C PRO A 57 -5.43 26.70 -0.65
N PRO A 58 -5.14 27.64 -1.56
CA PRO A 58 -3.97 28.50 -1.42
C PRO A 58 -4.01 29.22 -0.07
N PRO A 59 -2.89 29.26 0.68
CA PRO A 59 -2.83 30.01 1.93
C PRO A 59 -3.10 31.50 1.66
N GLN A 60 -4.01 32.09 2.44
CA GLN A 60 -4.46 33.48 2.24
C GLN A 60 -3.44 34.50 2.78
N GLU A 61 -2.71 34.14 3.83
CA GLU A 61 -1.73 35.00 4.48
C GLU A 61 -0.37 34.31 4.55
N LEU A 62 0.50 34.64 3.59
CA LEU A 62 1.88 34.19 3.57
C LEU A 62 2.81 35.34 3.95
N SER A 63 3.87 35.02 4.70
CA SER A 63 4.95 35.98 4.94
C SER A 63 5.63 36.36 3.61
N THR A 64 6.19 37.58 3.51
CA THR A 64 6.91 38.04 2.32
C THR A 64 8.04 37.08 1.89
N CYS A 65 8.68 36.41 2.86
CA CYS A 65 9.69 35.39 2.59
C CYS A 65 9.09 34.17 1.90
N ALA A 66 7.98 33.64 2.42
CA ALA A 66 7.26 32.52 1.84
C ALA A 66 6.73 32.83 0.43
N ILE A 67 6.23 34.06 0.20
CA ILE A 67 5.81 34.52 -1.14
C ILE A 67 7.00 34.51 -2.12
N ARG A 68 8.16 35.04 -1.71
CA ARG A 68 9.35 35.03 -2.56
C ARG A 68 9.83 33.61 -2.86
N MET A 69 9.71 32.69 -1.91
CA MET A 69 10.02 31.27 -2.12
C MET A 69 9.04 30.61 -3.07
N SER A 70 7.74 30.86 -2.93
CA SER A 70 6.71 30.28 -3.81
C SER A 70 6.84 30.75 -5.26
N LEU A 71 7.38 31.95 -5.50
CA LEU A 71 7.72 32.43 -6.85
C LEU A 71 8.87 31.64 -7.50
N ARG A 72 9.79 31.07 -6.72
CA ARG A 72 10.91 30.26 -7.23
C ARG A 72 10.53 28.80 -7.41
N THR A 73 9.80 28.25 -6.43
CA THR A 73 9.39 26.85 -6.39
C THR A 73 7.99 26.77 -5.81
N PRO A 74 6.92 26.82 -6.63
CA PRO A 74 5.57 26.81 -6.11
C PRO A 74 5.20 25.40 -5.62
N TYR A 75 4.58 25.35 -4.44
CA TYR A 75 4.09 24.12 -3.82
C TYR A 75 2.58 24.18 -3.63
N VAL A 76 1.94 23.02 -3.64
CA VAL A 76 0.51 22.80 -3.38
C VAL A 76 0.37 21.70 -2.34
N GLY A 77 -0.42 21.95 -1.30
CA GLY A 77 -0.73 20.95 -0.29
C GLY A 77 -1.83 19.99 -0.74
N ILE A 78 -1.68 18.71 -0.46
CA ILE A 78 -2.73 17.68 -0.60
C ILE A 78 -2.84 16.96 0.74
N ASN A 79 -4.02 16.98 1.35
CA ASN A 79 -4.30 16.30 2.62
C ASN A 79 -5.25 15.13 2.39
N ILE A 80 -4.71 13.92 2.29
CA ILE A 80 -5.48 12.72 1.99
C ILE A 80 -6.24 12.28 3.25
N LEU A 81 -7.57 12.27 3.16
CA LEU A 81 -8.46 11.89 4.26
C LEU A 81 -8.91 10.42 4.22
N ALA A 82 -8.40 9.65 3.26
CA ALA A 82 -8.69 8.24 3.13
C ALA A 82 -7.83 7.40 4.09
N ASP A 83 -8.35 6.25 4.54
CA ASP A 83 -7.58 5.28 5.33
C ASP A 83 -6.49 4.64 4.46
N MET A 84 -5.29 5.21 4.53
CA MET A 84 -4.10 4.69 3.88
C MET A 84 -2.86 4.98 4.73
N GLU A 85 -1.83 4.17 4.52
CA GLU A 85 -0.55 4.31 5.19
C GLU A 85 0.48 4.96 4.27
N LEU A 86 1.45 5.63 4.88
CA LEU A 86 2.56 6.31 4.20
C LEU A 86 3.31 5.36 3.26
N GLU A 87 3.60 4.15 3.70
CA GLU A 87 4.37 3.15 2.96
C GLU A 87 3.71 2.81 1.62
N GLY A 88 2.41 2.51 1.61
CA GLY A 88 1.64 2.26 0.39
C GLY A 88 1.69 3.45 -0.56
N LEU A 89 1.47 4.66 -0.05
CA LEU A 89 1.54 5.90 -0.84
C LEU A 89 2.94 6.10 -1.44
N ARG A 90 4.00 5.85 -0.66
CA ARG A 90 5.40 5.97 -1.09
C ARG A 90 5.68 5.08 -2.30
N TYR A 91 5.23 3.83 -2.26
CA TYR A 91 5.37 2.87 -3.36
C TYR A 91 4.65 3.33 -4.65
N ILE A 92 3.43 3.83 -4.50
CA ILE A 92 2.63 4.33 -5.62
C ILE A 92 3.27 5.58 -6.24
N LEU A 93 3.68 6.55 -5.43
CA LEU A 93 4.31 7.79 -5.91
C LEU A 93 5.63 7.50 -6.62
N GLY A 94 6.48 6.63 -6.08
CA GLY A 94 7.72 6.30 -6.77
C GLY A 94 7.49 5.57 -8.09
N ARG A 95 6.41 4.78 -8.22
CA ARG A 95 6.03 4.21 -9.52
C ARG A 95 5.59 5.29 -10.51
N MET A 96 4.76 6.24 -10.10
CA MET A 96 4.35 7.37 -10.95
C MET A 96 5.57 8.16 -11.43
N MET A 97 6.49 8.50 -10.52
CA MET A 97 7.73 9.23 -10.84
C MET A 97 8.64 8.44 -11.77
N GLN A 98 8.76 7.12 -11.58
CA GLN A 98 9.52 6.25 -12.47
C GLN A 98 8.96 6.28 -13.89
N LEU A 99 7.63 6.21 -14.06
CA LEU A 99 6.99 6.24 -15.37
C LEU A 99 7.15 7.60 -16.08
N ALA A 100 7.22 8.69 -15.33
CA ALA A 100 7.47 10.03 -15.87
C ALA A 100 8.97 10.38 -16.01
N HIS A 101 9.87 9.42 -15.80
CA HIS A 101 11.32 9.61 -15.85
C HIS A 101 11.83 10.73 -14.91
N VAL A 102 11.13 10.97 -13.80
CA VAL A 102 11.56 11.91 -12.76
C VAL A 102 12.67 11.25 -11.94
N LYS A 103 13.80 11.94 -11.79
CA LYS A 103 14.92 11.45 -10.97
C LYS A 103 14.53 11.48 -9.49
N ILE A 104 14.38 10.32 -8.86
CA ILE A 104 14.35 10.20 -7.40
C ILE A 104 15.80 10.09 -6.91
N ALA A 105 16.12 10.68 -5.75
CA ALA A 105 17.45 10.54 -5.16
C ALA A 105 17.79 9.06 -4.93
N THR A 106 19.02 8.65 -5.27
CA THR A 106 19.43 7.23 -5.36
C THR A 106 19.14 6.42 -4.09
N GLY A 107 19.32 7.00 -2.89
CA GLY A 107 19.01 6.32 -1.62
C GLY A 107 17.51 6.11 -1.34
N LYS A 108 16.62 6.88 -1.99
CA LYS A 108 15.17 6.67 -1.92
C LYS A 108 14.66 5.65 -2.94
N TYR A 109 15.50 5.20 -3.90
CA TYR A 109 15.10 4.17 -4.88
C TYR A 109 15.25 2.74 -4.36
N GLU A 110 16.10 2.48 -3.36
CA GLU A 110 16.44 1.13 -2.89
C GLU A 110 15.20 0.36 -2.40
N MET A 111 14.31 1.05 -1.69
CA MET A 111 13.00 0.52 -1.28
C MET A 111 12.13 0.03 -2.46
N PHE A 112 12.27 0.59 -3.66
CA PHE A 112 11.52 0.18 -4.86
C PHE A 112 12.24 -0.90 -5.68
N GLN A 113 13.40 -1.36 -5.21
CA GLN A 113 14.15 -2.47 -5.81
C GLN A 113 13.94 -3.77 -5.02
N MET A 114 13.51 -3.69 -3.75
CA MET A 114 13.23 -4.84 -2.91
C MET A 114 11.79 -5.35 -3.10
N MET A 115 11.60 -6.64 -2.88
CA MET A 115 10.25 -7.21 -2.79
C MET A 115 9.58 -6.71 -1.51
N PRO A 116 8.38 -6.12 -1.57
CA PRO A 116 7.66 -5.68 -0.38
C PRO A 116 7.32 -6.89 0.51
N SER A 117 7.41 -6.70 1.82
CA SER A 117 6.88 -7.67 2.78
C SER A 117 5.36 -7.76 2.67
N LEU A 118 4.74 -8.76 3.31
CA LEU A 118 3.30 -8.92 3.31
C LEU A 118 2.57 -7.68 3.90
N PRO A 119 2.96 -7.11 5.06
CA PRO A 119 2.38 -5.88 5.57
C PRO A 119 2.46 -4.71 4.58
N VAL A 120 3.62 -4.51 3.95
CA VAL A 120 3.82 -3.46 2.95
C VAL A 120 2.95 -3.72 1.71
N SER A 121 2.78 -4.97 1.29
CA SER A 121 1.92 -5.32 0.17
C SER A 121 0.45 -5.02 0.44
N ILE A 122 -0.02 -5.29 1.67
CA ILE A 122 -1.37 -4.92 2.12
C ILE A 122 -1.52 -3.39 2.13
N SER A 123 -0.52 -2.68 2.66
CA SER A 123 -0.45 -1.21 2.68
C SER A 123 -0.59 -0.60 1.27
N ILE A 124 0.14 -1.16 0.30
CA ILE A 124 0.06 -0.77 -1.12
C ILE A 124 -1.34 -1.02 -1.68
N HIS A 125 -1.94 -2.18 -1.41
CA HIS A 125 -3.31 -2.49 -1.84
C HIS A 125 -4.32 -1.49 -1.25
N LYS A 126 -4.26 -1.21 0.06
CA LYS A 126 -5.11 -0.20 0.71
C LYS A 126 -4.98 1.16 0.03
N ALA A 127 -3.75 1.63 -0.17
CA ALA A 127 -3.50 2.91 -0.81
C ALA A 127 -3.99 2.93 -2.27
N TRP A 128 -3.85 1.84 -3.01
CA TRP A 128 -4.32 1.71 -4.39
C TRP A 128 -5.84 1.85 -4.49
N MET A 129 -6.56 1.16 -3.60
CA MET A 129 -8.02 1.23 -3.52
C MET A 129 -8.49 2.61 -3.06
N ALA A 130 -7.84 3.20 -2.05
CA ALA A 130 -8.15 4.53 -1.53
C ALA A 130 -7.93 5.64 -2.56
N LEU A 131 -6.98 5.46 -3.48
CA LEU A 131 -6.72 6.36 -4.59
C LEU A 131 -7.61 6.09 -5.83
N GLU A 132 -8.59 5.18 -5.72
CA GLU A 132 -9.50 4.79 -6.79
C GLU A 132 -8.74 4.39 -8.09
N LEU A 133 -7.57 3.76 -7.93
CA LEU A 133 -6.72 3.41 -9.06
C LEU A 133 -7.22 2.16 -9.80
N PRO A 134 -6.91 2.00 -11.11
CA PRO A 134 -7.43 0.89 -11.90
C PRO A 134 -7.06 -0.49 -11.31
N PRO A 135 -8.02 -1.42 -11.15
CA PRO A 135 -7.79 -2.69 -10.43
C PRO A 135 -6.77 -3.60 -11.12
N ARG A 136 -6.69 -3.56 -12.45
CA ARG A 136 -5.71 -4.35 -13.22
C ARG A 136 -4.26 -3.98 -12.90
N GLY A 137 -4.03 -2.78 -12.36
CA GLY A 137 -2.68 -2.30 -12.05
C GLY A 137 -1.98 -2.99 -10.89
N ILE A 138 -2.71 -3.79 -10.09
CA ILE A 138 -2.20 -4.47 -8.89
C ILE A 138 -2.26 -5.99 -8.97
N GLU A 139 -2.55 -6.57 -10.14
CA GLU A 139 -2.60 -8.03 -10.31
C GLU A 139 -1.26 -8.71 -9.95
N ALA A 140 -0.14 -8.08 -10.33
CA ALA A 140 1.19 -8.58 -9.98
C ALA A 140 1.47 -8.49 -8.47
N LEU A 141 0.94 -7.48 -7.78
CA LEU A 141 0.99 -7.40 -6.33
C LEU A 141 0.18 -8.54 -5.68
N TYR A 142 -0.99 -8.87 -6.22
CA TYR A 142 -1.80 -9.99 -5.72
C TYR A 142 -1.12 -11.35 -5.91
N MET A 143 -0.51 -11.57 -7.07
CA MET A 143 0.30 -12.77 -7.30
C MET A 143 1.48 -12.84 -6.32
N HIS A 144 2.16 -11.72 -6.07
CA HIS A 144 3.22 -11.64 -5.07
C HIS A 144 2.72 -11.99 -3.66
N ILE A 145 1.59 -11.44 -3.23
CA ILE A 145 0.97 -11.76 -1.93
C ILE A 145 0.65 -13.25 -1.85
N GLN A 146 0.02 -13.84 -2.87
CA GLN A 146 -0.32 -15.27 -2.90
C GLN A 146 0.93 -16.15 -2.80
N ILE A 147 1.98 -15.85 -3.58
CA ILE A 147 3.24 -16.59 -3.54
C ILE A 147 3.88 -16.45 -2.15
N THR A 148 3.91 -15.24 -1.59
CA THR A 148 4.46 -14.99 -0.25
C THR A 148 3.72 -15.80 0.82
N LEU A 149 2.39 -15.91 0.72
CA LEU A 149 1.60 -16.74 1.62
C LEU A 149 1.80 -18.23 1.36
N MET A 150 2.01 -18.65 0.12
CA MET A 150 2.13 -20.07 -0.22
C MET A 150 3.47 -20.69 0.20
N ILE A 151 4.58 -19.96 0.02
CA ILE A 151 5.95 -20.50 0.24
C ILE A 151 6.76 -19.71 1.28
N GLY A 152 6.22 -18.61 1.80
CA GLY A 152 6.90 -17.76 2.76
C GLY A 152 6.85 -18.30 4.20
N PRO A 153 7.36 -17.50 5.16
CA PRO A 153 7.36 -17.86 6.57
C PRO A 153 5.94 -18.00 7.15
N PRO A 154 5.80 -18.53 8.38
CA PRO A 154 4.52 -18.56 9.09
C PRO A 154 3.92 -17.15 9.21
N VAL A 155 2.67 -16.97 8.78
CA VAL A 155 1.95 -15.69 8.91
C VAL A 155 1.66 -15.36 10.37
N THR A 156 1.93 -14.13 10.78
CA THR A 156 1.63 -13.62 12.12
C THR A 156 0.16 -13.26 12.26
N LEU A 157 -0.36 -13.17 13.49
CA LEU A 157 -1.73 -12.72 13.76
C LEU A 157 -1.99 -11.32 13.20
N PHE A 158 -0.99 -10.43 13.27
CA PHE A 158 -1.09 -9.09 12.68
C PHE A 158 -1.34 -9.17 11.17
N GLU A 159 -0.57 -9.99 10.46
CA GLU A 159 -0.74 -10.20 9.02
C GLU A 159 -2.06 -10.88 8.68
N ILE A 160 -2.47 -11.89 9.45
CA ILE A 160 -3.78 -12.56 9.29
C ILE A 160 -4.92 -11.55 9.38
N LYS A 161 -4.90 -10.68 10.40
CA LYS A 161 -5.91 -9.62 10.56
C LYS A 161 -5.86 -8.63 9.39
N GLY A 162 -4.67 -8.25 8.97
CA GLY A 162 -4.46 -7.37 7.82
C GLY A 162 -5.03 -7.95 6.52
N VAL A 163 -4.78 -9.23 6.25
CA VAL A 163 -5.35 -9.92 5.09
C VAL A 163 -6.88 -10.01 5.21
N TRP A 164 -7.40 -10.45 6.35
CA TRP A 164 -8.84 -10.59 6.59
C TRP A 164 -9.63 -9.29 6.40
N GLN A 165 -9.07 -8.15 6.80
CA GLN A 165 -9.76 -6.86 6.70
C GLN A 165 -9.77 -6.30 5.27
N ASN A 166 -8.82 -6.70 4.42
CA ASN A 166 -8.55 -6.01 3.15
C ASN A 166 -8.88 -6.85 1.90
N PHE A 167 -9.09 -8.16 2.06
CA PHE A 167 -9.39 -9.06 0.95
C PHE A 167 -10.74 -9.77 1.17
N PRO A 168 -11.50 -10.03 0.10
CA PRO A 168 -12.72 -10.82 0.17
C PRO A 168 -12.45 -12.23 0.73
N VAL A 169 -13.41 -12.77 1.48
CA VAL A 169 -13.28 -14.08 2.14
C VAL A 169 -13.10 -15.23 1.15
N ASP A 170 -13.72 -15.12 -0.02
CA ASP A 170 -13.64 -16.06 -1.14
C ASP A 170 -12.39 -15.86 -2.03
N SER A 171 -11.55 -14.88 -1.72
CA SER A 171 -10.35 -14.61 -2.52
C SER A 171 -9.28 -15.69 -2.35
N PRO A 172 -8.47 -15.98 -3.39
CA PRO A 172 -7.37 -16.92 -3.26
C PRO A 172 -6.31 -16.45 -2.24
N ILE A 173 -6.17 -15.14 -2.02
CA ILE A 173 -5.28 -14.57 -1.00
C ILE A 173 -5.73 -15.00 0.40
N GLN A 174 -7.03 -14.89 0.69
CA GLN A 174 -7.58 -15.29 1.98
C GLN A 174 -7.33 -16.79 2.22
N ARG A 175 -7.62 -17.60 1.20
CA ARG A 175 -7.42 -19.06 1.24
C ARG A 175 -5.95 -19.42 1.50
N GLU A 176 -5.01 -18.83 0.77
CA GLU A 176 -3.58 -19.11 0.98
C GLU A 176 -3.08 -18.65 2.35
N MET A 177 -3.60 -17.55 2.89
CA MET A 177 -3.31 -17.13 4.27
C MET A 177 -3.74 -18.21 5.29
N GLY A 178 -4.97 -18.70 5.17
CA GLY A 178 -5.47 -19.74 6.08
C GLY A 178 -4.68 -21.05 5.95
N LEU A 179 -4.37 -21.45 4.72
CA LEU A 179 -3.56 -22.65 4.47
C LEU A 179 -2.11 -22.48 4.95
N ASN A 180 -1.52 -21.29 4.88
CA ASN A 180 -0.20 -21.02 5.46
C ASN A 180 -0.23 -21.27 6.97
N PHE A 181 -1.20 -20.70 7.68
CA PHE A 181 -1.36 -20.93 9.11
C PHE A 181 -1.52 -22.41 9.44
N VAL A 182 -2.43 -23.12 8.76
CA VAL A 182 -2.69 -24.56 8.99
C VAL A 182 -1.43 -25.40 8.80
N ARG A 183 -0.72 -25.22 7.68
CA ARG A 183 0.51 -25.96 7.35
C ARG A 183 1.60 -25.72 8.41
N ASN A 184 1.89 -24.46 8.72
CA ASN A 184 2.93 -24.12 9.69
C ASN A 184 2.57 -24.49 11.15
N TYR A 185 1.27 -24.54 11.49
CA TYR A 185 0.81 -25.02 12.79
C TYR A 185 1.06 -26.52 12.97
N ILE A 186 0.71 -27.34 11.95
CA ILE A 186 0.97 -28.78 11.94
C ILE A 186 2.47 -29.06 12.07
N ASP A 187 3.29 -28.31 11.34
CA ASP A 187 4.75 -28.42 11.35
C ASP A 187 5.40 -27.86 12.62
N ARG A 188 4.60 -27.33 13.57
CA ARG A 188 5.04 -26.73 14.85
C ARG A 188 6.05 -25.59 14.67
N LEU A 189 5.90 -24.81 13.60
CA LEU A 189 6.78 -23.68 13.27
C LEU A 189 6.38 -22.39 13.99
N TYR A 190 5.21 -22.38 14.65
CA TYR A 190 4.76 -21.25 15.46
C TYR A 190 5.23 -21.34 16.91
N PRO A 191 5.59 -20.20 17.53
CA PRO A 191 5.58 -20.06 18.98
C PRO A 191 4.20 -20.39 19.56
N ALA A 192 4.17 -20.99 20.75
CA ALA A 192 2.92 -21.35 21.44
C ALA A 192 2.02 -20.13 21.70
N SER A 193 2.61 -18.97 22.01
CA SER A 193 1.89 -17.71 22.20
C SER A 193 1.19 -17.24 20.92
N GLU A 194 1.88 -17.30 19.78
CA GLU A 194 1.37 -16.84 18.49
C GLU A 194 0.23 -17.73 18.00
N SER A 195 0.45 -19.05 18.00
CA SER A 195 -0.58 -20.00 17.58
C SER A 195 -1.83 -19.97 18.45
N SER A 196 -1.68 -19.82 19.77
CA SER A 196 -2.82 -19.63 20.69
C SER A 196 -3.59 -18.35 20.38
N ALA A 197 -2.88 -17.25 20.10
CA ALA A 197 -3.50 -15.97 19.76
C ALA A 197 -4.29 -16.04 18.44
N VAL A 198 -3.76 -16.72 17.42
CA VAL A 198 -4.48 -16.94 16.15
C VAL A 198 -5.73 -17.79 16.37
N ARG A 199 -5.62 -18.88 17.15
CA ARG A 199 -6.77 -19.73 17.49
C ARG A 199 -7.86 -18.97 18.22
N HIS A 200 -7.48 -18.17 19.22
CA HIS A 200 -8.44 -17.35 19.94
C HIS A 200 -9.16 -16.39 19.00
N TRP A 201 -8.41 -15.70 18.13
CA TRP A 201 -8.97 -14.72 17.21
C TRP A 201 -9.95 -15.30 16.18
N TYR A 202 -9.67 -16.47 15.59
CA TYR A 202 -10.60 -17.05 14.63
C TYR A 202 -11.82 -17.69 15.29
N LEU A 203 -11.75 -18.02 16.59
CA LEU A 203 -12.89 -18.51 17.37
C LEU A 203 -13.86 -17.40 17.82
N GLU A 204 -13.45 -16.13 17.75
CA GLU A 204 -14.29 -14.99 18.15
C GLU A 204 -15.55 -14.81 17.30
N THR A 205 -15.53 -15.22 16.03
CA THR A 205 -16.67 -15.05 15.12
C THR A 205 -17.00 -16.33 14.36
N THR A 206 -18.29 -16.56 14.10
CA THR A 206 -18.76 -17.73 13.35
C THR A 206 -18.19 -17.78 11.94
N GLU A 207 -18.01 -16.63 11.30
CA GLU A 207 -17.45 -16.51 9.95
C GLU A 207 -16.00 -16.99 9.89
N ARG A 208 -15.13 -16.44 10.74
CA ARG A 208 -13.72 -16.84 10.81
C ARG A 208 -13.58 -18.30 11.17
N TRP A 209 -14.34 -18.75 12.17
CA TRP A 209 -14.33 -20.14 12.59
C TRP A 209 -14.74 -21.08 11.46
N SER A 210 -15.79 -20.75 10.70
CA SER A 210 -16.26 -21.58 9.58
C SER A 210 -15.18 -21.68 8.50
N PHE A 211 -14.56 -20.54 8.15
CA PHE A 211 -13.46 -20.47 7.20
C PHE A 211 -12.28 -21.38 7.61
N PHE A 212 -11.77 -21.24 8.84
CA PHE A 212 -10.65 -22.06 9.30
C PHE A 212 -11.03 -23.54 9.42
N ARG A 213 -12.23 -23.85 9.91
CA ARG A 213 -12.71 -25.23 10.04
C ARG A 213 -12.80 -25.95 8.68
N GLU A 214 -13.18 -25.25 7.62
CA GLU A 214 -13.20 -25.83 6.26
C GLU A 214 -11.79 -26.18 5.78
N LEU A 215 -10.80 -25.31 6.07
CA LEU A 215 -9.40 -25.58 5.75
C LEU A 215 -8.82 -26.72 6.58
N GLU A 216 -9.12 -26.76 7.89
CA GLU A 216 -8.69 -27.83 8.80
C GLU A 216 -9.22 -29.20 8.35
N LYS A 217 -10.49 -29.29 7.92
CA LYS A 217 -11.06 -30.54 7.37
C LYS A 217 -10.31 -31.07 6.15
N SER A 218 -9.73 -30.18 5.35
CA SER A 218 -8.92 -30.57 4.20
C SER A 218 -7.51 -31.04 4.58
N SER A 219 -7.12 -30.92 5.86
CA SER A 219 -5.80 -31.24 6.40
C SER A 219 -5.91 -32.12 7.67
N PRO A 220 -6.09 -33.44 7.54
CA PRO A 220 -6.42 -34.34 8.66
C PRO A 220 -5.37 -34.41 9.79
N ALA A 221 -4.16 -33.89 9.59
CA ALA A 221 -3.11 -33.81 10.61
C ALA A 221 -3.24 -32.61 11.57
N PHE A 222 -4.25 -31.76 11.41
CA PHE A 222 -4.46 -30.57 12.23
C PHE A 222 -5.09 -30.86 13.61
N GLY A 223 -5.72 -32.03 13.77
CA GLY A 223 -6.48 -32.43 14.98
C GLY A 223 -5.64 -32.71 16.22
#